data_AF-A0A6C0HFT6-F1
#
_entry.id   AF-A0A6C0HFT6-F1
#
_cell.length_a   1.000
_cell.length_b   1.000
_cell.length_c   1.000
_cell.angle_alpha   90.00
_cell.angle_beta   90.00
_cell.angle_gamma   90.00
#
_symmetry.space_group_name_H-M   'P 1'
#
loop_
_entity.id
_entity.type
_entity.pdbx_description
1 polymer ?
#
loop_
_entity_poly.entity_id
_entity_poly.type
_entity_poly.pdbx_seq_one_letter_code
_entity_poly.pdbx_strand_id
1 'polypeptide(L)'
;MNETSQPCMVCLENTDSNMNTIATLTTIVKSCECSYWIHESCINAWLIKEPVCPICKTVMFYADNSNTSNNVITDTSNNAMMIIGGIDMIRERKLIRNILTVCIMVLCIVVLVILFT
;
A
#
# COMPACT_ATOMS: atom_id res chain seq x y z
N MET A 1 -3.31 22.00 31.52
CA MET A 1 -3.44 22.01 30.05
C MET A 1 -2.50 20.96 29.51
N ASN A 2 -2.98 19.73 29.30
CA ASN A 2 -2.17 18.65 28.74
C ASN A 2 -2.86 18.16 27.46
N GLU A 3 -2.70 18.94 26.39
CA GLU A 3 -3.31 18.65 25.09
C GLU A 3 -2.21 18.26 24.10
N THR A 4 -1.84 16.99 24.11
CA THR A 4 -1.10 16.37 23.00
C THR A 4 -1.74 15.05 22.61
N SER A 5 -3.08 15.01 22.59
CA SER A 5 -3.82 13.94 21.95
C SER A 5 -3.77 14.13 20.43
N GLN A 6 -2.82 13.46 19.77
CA GLN A 6 -2.75 13.48 18.32
C GLN A 6 -3.97 12.71 17.77
N PRO A 7 -4.85 13.32 16.96
CA PRO A 7 -6.07 12.67 16.49
C PRO A 7 -5.77 11.61 15.42
N CYS A 8 -6.70 10.69 15.22
CA CYS A 8 -6.62 9.72 14.14
C CYS A 8 -6.65 10.43 12.78
N MET A 9 -5.69 10.17 11.89
CA MET A 9 -5.64 10.82 10.58
C MET A 9 -6.86 10.49 9.67
N VAL A 10 -7.60 9.42 9.95
CA VAL A 10 -8.73 8.98 9.11
C VAL A 10 -10.08 9.49 9.63
N CYS A 11 -10.38 9.30 10.92
CA CYS A 11 -11.66 9.75 11.50
C CYS A 11 -11.57 11.09 12.24
N LEU A 12 -10.36 11.62 12.44
CA LEU A 12 -10.09 12.87 13.18
C LEU A 12 -10.50 12.83 14.67
N GLU A 13 -10.81 11.65 15.20
CA GLU A 13 -11.16 11.43 16.61
C GLU A 13 -9.98 10.87 17.42
N ASN A 14 -10.02 11.06 18.73
CA ASN A 14 -9.01 10.58 19.69
C ASN A 14 -9.58 9.60 20.73
N THR A 15 -10.73 8.97 20.48
CA THR A 15 -11.31 8.02 21.45
C THR A 15 -10.45 6.76 21.55
N ASP A 16 -10.09 6.38 22.79
CA ASP A 16 -8.83 5.72 23.16
C ASP A 16 -8.69 4.21 22.88
N SER A 17 -9.64 3.53 22.22
CA SER A 17 -9.64 2.07 22.38
C SER A 17 -8.54 1.32 21.65
N ASN A 18 -7.95 1.82 20.54
CA ASN A 18 -6.87 1.14 19.80
C ASN A 18 -6.07 2.11 18.92
N MET A 19 -5.60 3.22 19.51
CA MET A 19 -4.78 4.20 18.80
C MET A 19 -3.35 3.68 18.67
N ASN A 20 -2.87 3.54 17.44
CA ASN A 20 -1.51 3.10 17.15
C ASN A 20 -0.83 4.09 16.21
N THR A 21 0.50 4.08 16.17
CA THR A 21 1.19 4.75 15.07
C THR A 21 1.23 3.82 13.86
N ILE A 22 1.13 4.37 12.66
CA ILE A 22 1.24 3.55 11.43
C ILE A 22 2.58 2.79 11.35
N ALA A 23 3.62 3.25 12.06
CA ALA A 23 4.92 2.59 12.13
C ALA A 23 4.96 1.39 13.09
N THR A 24 4.06 1.32 14.08
CA THR A 24 4.01 0.23 15.07
C THR A 24 3.13 -0.93 14.63
N LEU A 25 2.29 -0.75 13.61
CA LEU A 25 1.46 -1.80 13.03
C LEU A 25 2.32 -2.78 12.22
N THR A 26 2.66 -3.92 12.80
CA THR A 26 3.43 -5.00 12.13
C THR A 26 2.63 -5.73 11.06
N THR A 27 1.31 -5.63 11.11
CA THR A 27 0.37 -6.18 10.13
C THR A 27 0.34 -5.39 8.82
N ILE A 28 1.00 -4.23 8.73
CA ILE A 28 0.99 -3.38 7.54
C ILE A 28 2.42 -3.05 7.12
N VAL A 29 2.75 -3.36 5.89
CA VAL A 29 4.02 -3.02 5.24
C VAL A 29 3.82 -1.75 4.41
N LYS A 30 4.64 -0.72 4.68
CA LYS A 30 4.68 0.53 3.91
C LYS A 30 6.10 0.83 3.47
N SER A 31 6.26 1.44 2.30
CA SER A 31 7.57 1.91 1.80
C SER A 31 7.82 3.40 2.02
N CYS A 32 6.95 4.10 2.76
CA CYS A 32 7.08 5.53 3.03
C CYS A 32 7.49 5.79 4.49
N GLU A 33 8.06 6.97 4.75
CA GLU A 33 8.51 7.39 6.08
C GLU A 33 7.42 8.10 6.90
N CYS A 34 6.19 8.23 6.36
CA CYS A 34 5.08 8.88 7.06
C CYS A 34 4.80 8.20 8.40
N SER A 35 4.72 8.98 9.46
CA SER A 35 4.35 8.54 10.80
C SER A 35 3.22 9.43 11.30
N TYR A 36 2.12 8.81 11.71
CA TYR A 36 0.91 9.47 12.19
C TYR A 36 0.11 8.48 13.04
N TRP A 37 -0.78 9.02 13.85
CA TRP A 37 -1.66 8.24 14.71
C TRP A 37 -2.91 7.81 13.96
N ILE A 38 -3.29 6.57 14.16
CA ILE A 38 -4.42 5.95 13.47
C ILE A 38 -5.02 4.84 14.32
N HIS A 39 -6.34 4.71 14.31
CA HIS A 39 -6.97 3.53 14.86
C HIS A 39 -6.75 2.35 13.92
N GLU A 40 -6.52 1.17 14.51
CA GLU A 40 -6.39 -0.07 13.75
C GLU A 40 -7.62 -0.34 12.86
N SER A 41 -8.83 -0.10 13.38
CA SER A 41 -10.07 -0.23 12.60
C SER A 41 -10.14 0.75 11.42
N CYS A 42 -9.70 1.98 11.63
CA CYS A 42 -9.71 3.04 10.63
C CYS A 42 -8.72 2.75 9.49
N ILE A 43 -7.50 2.29 9.79
CA ILE A 43 -6.56 1.89 8.75
C ILE A 43 -7.05 0.63 8.01
N ASN A 44 -7.67 -0.32 8.71
CA ASN A 44 -8.19 -1.52 8.07
C ASN A 44 -9.31 -1.20 7.08
N ALA A 45 -10.28 -0.38 7.49
CA ALA A 45 -11.36 0.10 6.63
C ALA A 45 -10.85 0.95 5.46
N TRP A 46 -9.80 1.75 5.70
CA TRP A 46 -9.15 2.55 4.66
C TRP A 46 -8.51 1.65 3.60
N LEU A 47 -7.68 0.69 3.99
CA LEU A 47 -6.96 -0.19 3.07
C LEU A 47 -7.88 -1.09 2.23
N ILE A 48 -9.08 -1.41 2.72
CA ILE A 48 -10.10 -2.11 1.94
C ILE A 48 -10.57 -1.27 0.74
N LYS A 49 -10.67 0.05 0.92
CA LYS A 49 -11.12 0.98 -0.13
C LYS A 49 -9.95 1.46 -0.99
N GLU A 50 -8.86 1.83 -0.36
CA GLU A 50 -7.71 2.53 -0.93
C GLU A 50 -6.42 2.00 -0.28
N PRO A 51 -5.69 1.06 -0.92
CA PRO A 51 -4.48 0.44 -0.36
C PRO A 51 -3.25 1.37 -0.48
N VAL A 52 -3.40 2.62 -0.04
CA VAL A 52 -2.39 3.67 -0.11
C VAL A 52 -2.36 4.50 1.16
N CYS A 53 -1.21 5.09 1.48
CA CYS A 53 -1.02 6.00 2.59
C CYS A 53 -2.01 7.18 2.50
N PRO A 54 -2.83 7.45 3.52
CA PRO A 54 -3.70 8.61 3.58
C PRO A 54 -2.97 9.94 3.33
N ILE A 55 -1.72 10.06 3.79
CA ILE A 55 -0.88 11.26 3.67
C ILE A 55 -0.22 11.37 2.29
N CYS A 56 0.62 10.39 1.93
CA CYS A 56 1.51 10.51 0.76
C CYS A 56 1.09 9.66 -0.44
N LYS A 57 0.00 8.91 -0.34
CA LYS A 57 -0.54 8.01 -1.38
C LYS A 57 0.42 6.91 -1.86
N THR A 58 1.51 6.66 -1.12
CA THR A 58 2.37 5.50 -1.34
C THR A 58 1.64 4.21 -0.99
N VAL A 59 1.80 3.19 -1.83
CA VAL A 59 1.13 1.89 -1.66
C VAL A 59 1.46 1.24 -0.31
N MET A 60 0.45 0.65 0.31
CA MET A 60 0.53 -0.09 1.57
C MET A 60 -0.02 -1.51 1.36
N PHE A 61 0.55 -2.48 2.07
CA PHE A 61 0.16 -3.90 1.98
C PHE A 61 -0.04 -4.48 3.37
N TYR A 62 -0.88 -5.50 3.50
CA TYR A 62 -0.94 -6.29 4.72
C TYR A 62 0.23 -7.28 4.77
N ALA A 63 0.91 -7.36 5.90
CA ALA A 63 1.83 -8.45 6.20
C ALA A 63 0.99 -9.69 6.51
N ASP A 64 0.87 -10.60 5.53
CA ASP A 64 0.25 -11.91 5.76
C ASP A 64 1.06 -12.65 6.83
N ASN A 65 0.48 -12.80 8.03
CA ASN A 65 0.97 -13.76 9.02
C ASN A 65 0.29 -15.10 8.78
N SER A 66 0.49 -15.68 7.59
CA SER A 66 0.04 -17.02 7.29
C SER A 66 0.93 -18.03 8.01
N ASN A 67 0.72 -18.21 9.32
CA ASN A 67 0.87 -19.53 9.92
C ASN A 67 -0.30 -20.40 9.45
N THR A 68 -0.50 -20.49 8.13
CA THR A 68 -1.45 -21.41 7.52
C THR A 68 -0.81 -22.78 7.64
N SER A 69 -1.07 -23.42 8.78
CA SER A 69 -0.93 -24.87 8.91
C SER A 69 -1.64 -25.49 7.72
N ASN A 70 -0.89 -26.22 6.90
CA ASN A 70 -1.36 -26.93 5.73
C ASN A 70 -2.67 -27.67 6.05
N ASN A 71 -3.79 -27.16 5.57
CA ASN A 71 -5.02 -27.89 5.29
C ASN A 71 -5.90 -26.99 4.43
N VAL A 72 -5.56 -26.97 3.14
CA VAL A 72 -6.45 -26.54 2.07
C VAL A 72 -7.65 -27.49 2.08
N ILE A 73 -8.74 -27.07 2.74
CA ILE A 73 -10.08 -27.53 2.45
C ILE A 73 -10.82 -26.31 1.94
N THR A 74 -10.92 -26.24 0.61
CA THR A 74 -11.76 -25.29 -0.10
C THR A 74 -13.21 -25.66 0.16
N ASP A 75 -13.88 -24.97 1.08
CA ASP A 75 -15.34 -24.95 1.13
C ASP A 75 -15.86 -23.56 0.78
N THR A 76 -16.35 -23.51 -0.44
CA THR A 76 -17.11 -22.44 -1.07
C THR A 76 -18.35 -22.11 -0.26
N SER A 77 -18.52 -20.85 0.15
CA SER A 77 -19.84 -20.24 0.16
C SER A 77 -19.76 -18.74 -0.15
N ASN A 78 -20.38 -18.33 -1.25
CA ASN A 78 -21.27 -17.17 -1.18
C ASN A 78 -20.74 -15.87 -1.79
N ASN A 79 -19.45 -15.57 -1.80
CA ASN A 79 -18.97 -14.25 -2.23
C ASN A 79 -17.74 -14.38 -3.15
N ALA A 80 -17.97 -14.66 -4.43
CA ALA A 80 -16.92 -14.68 -5.44
C ALA A 80 -16.36 -13.26 -5.68
N MET A 81 -15.34 -12.84 -4.92
CA MET A 81 -14.39 -11.84 -5.41
C MET A 81 -13.03 -11.93 -4.70
N MET A 82 -12.02 -12.27 -5.51
CA MET A 82 -10.58 -12.04 -5.29
C MET A 82 -9.83 -12.98 -4.32
N ILE A 83 -9.73 -14.27 -4.66
CA ILE A 83 -8.63 -15.14 -4.18
C ILE A 83 -7.95 -15.82 -5.38
N ILE A 84 -7.37 -15.06 -6.32
CA ILE A 84 -6.30 -15.55 -7.21
C ILE A 84 -5.42 -14.34 -7.62
N GLY A 85 -4.12 -14.37 -7.29
CA GLY A 85 -3.11 -13.57 -8.01
C GLY A 85 -2.18 -12.65 -7.21
N GLY A 86 -2.12 -12.74 -5.88
CA GLY A 86 -1.32 -11.84 -5.04
C GLY A 86 0.16 -12.17 -4.88
N ILE A 87 0.66 -13.32 -5.39
CA ILE A 87 2.06 -13.73 -5.14
C ILE A 87 3.09 -13.20 -6.14
N ASP A 88 2.74 -12.44 -7.19
CA ASP A 88 3.76 -11.90 -8.13
C ASP A 88 3.48 -10.52 -8.77
N MET A 89 2.57 -9.68 -8.25
CA MET A 89 2.21 -8.41 -8.95
C MET A 89 2.76 -7.11 -8.33
N ILE A 90 3.87 -7.14 -7.60
CA ILE A 90 4.53 -5.92 -7.06
C ILE A 90 6.01 -5.79 -7.50
N ARG A 91 6.64 -6.85 -8.03
CA ARG A 91 8.01 -6.80 -8.57
C ARG A 91 8.09 -6.12 -9.95
N GLU A 92 7.01 -6.17 -10.75
CA GLU A 92 7.00 -5.71 -12.15
C GLU A 92 6.80 -4.19 -12.34
N ARG A 93 6.11 -3.48 -11.42
CA ARG A 93 5.75 -2.06 -11.65
C ARG A 93 6.89 -1.05 -11.46
N LYS A 94 7.99 -1.42 -10.80
CA LYS A 94 9.21 -0.58 -10.79
C LYS A 94 10.03 -0.77 -12.07
N LEU A 95 10.05 -1.99 -12.61
CA LEU A 95 10.79 -2.30 -13.83
C LEU A 95 10.13 -1.67 -15.06
N ILE A 96 8.79 -1.76 -15.19
CA ILE A 96 8.04 -1.18 -16.32
C ILE A 96 8.20 0.35 -16.37
N ARG A 97 8.15 1.04 -15.22
CA ARG A 97 8.35 2.50 -15.17
C ARG A 97 9.76 2.90 -15.59
N ASN A 98 10.76 2.12 -15.20
CA ASN A 98 12.16 2.39 -15.54
C ASN A 98 12.44 2.08 -17.03
N ILE A 99 11.93 0.95 -17.54
CA ILE A 99 12.05 0.56 -18.95
C ILE A 99 11.35 1.59 -19.85
N LEU A 100 10.11 2.00 -19.52
CA LEU A 100 9.37 2.99 -20.30
C LEU A 100 10.13 4.33 -20.35
N THR A 101 10.72 4.75 -19.22
CA THR A 101 11.52 5.99 -19.17
C THR A 101 12.76 5.89 -20.06
N VAL A 102 13.50 4.77 -20.00
CA VAL A 102 14.68 4.54 -20.85
C VAL A 102 14.30 4.50 -22.34
N CYS A 103 13.20 3.83 -22.70
CA CYS A 103 12.71 3.79 -24.07
C CYS A 103 12.37 5.18 -24.62
N ILE A 104 11.67 6.01 -23.84
CA ILE A 104 11.34 7.39 -24.24
C ILE A 104 12.63 8.20 -24.46
N MET A 105 13.60 8.11 -23.55
CA MET A 105 14.88 8.81 -23.68
C MET A 105 15.64 8.41 -24.95
N VAL A 106 15.70 7.12 -25.26
CA VAL A 106 16.38 6.62 -26.47
C VAL A 106 15.67 7.09 -27.74
N LEU A 107 14.33 7.04 -27.77
CA LEU A 107 13.54 7.54 -28.91
C LEU A 107 13.76 9.04 -29.14
N CYS A 108 13.78 9.84 -28.07
CA CYS A 108 14.07 11.27 -28.16
C CYS A 108 15.46 11.53 -28.76
N ILE A 109 16.49 10.79 -28.33
CA ILE A 109 17.84 10.93 -28.87
C ILE A 109 17.88 10.58 -30.36
N VAL A 110 17.25 9.48 -30.78
CA VAL A 110 17.20 9.08 -32.19
C VAL A 110 16.49 10.13 -33.03
N VAL A 111 15.35 10.65 -32.57
CA VAL A 111 14.61 11.71 -33.28
C VAL A 111 15.46 12.99 -33.39
N LEU A 112 16.17 13.39 -32.33
CA LEU A 112 17.08 14.53 -32.38
C LEU A 112 18.20 14.31 -33.41
N VAL A 113 18.84 13.14 -33.41
CA VAL A 113 19.89 12.84 -34.39
C VAL A 113 19.34 12.91 -35.82
N ILE A 114 18.13 12.40 -36.07
CA ILE A 114 17.49 12.47 -37.41
C ILE A 114 17.13 13.91 -37.79
N LEU A 115 16.67 14.75 -36.85
CA LEU A 115 16.30 16.13 -37.15
C LEU A 115 17.51 17.06 -37.35
N PHE A 116 18.66 16.72 -36.77
CA PHE A 116 19.88 17.52 -36.82
C PHE A 116 20.94 16.96 -37.79
N THR A 117 20.63 15.91 -38.54
CA THR A 117 21.45 15.36 -39.64
C THR A 117 20.79 15.69 -40.97
#